data_AF-A0A536UGH7-F1
#
_entry.id   AF-A0A536UGH7-F1
#
_cell.length_a   1.000
_cell.length_b   1.000
_cell.length_c   1.000
_cell.angle_alpha   90.00
_cell.angle_beta   90.00
_cell.angle_gamma   90.00
#
_symmetry.space_group_name_H-M   'P 1'
#
loop_
_entity.id
_entity.type
_entity.pdbx_description
1 polymer ?
#
loop_
_entity_poly.entity_id
_entity_poly.type
_entity_poly.pdbx_seq_one_letter_code
_entity_poly.pdbx_strand_id
1 'polypeptide(L)'
;MTPPVTHVLIDFFGTLVDYDASRRVQGFARTHGFLQRDCGCALGYDEFLALWDATWTTFERATPPAHDEFAMPAVIERFLAEALGCAPRAEWVTGYQQHYLDEWSQGLGPIDGVPRLIADLSRRYTLVLVSNTNDHDLVPGQLRAMGVDGHFSQVVLSVAHGKRKPAAAIFEHALACSGGSKSSA
;
A
#
# COMPACT_ATOMS: atom_id res chain seq x y z
N MET A 1 23.57 24.99 18.83
CA MET A 1 22.43 25.34 17.96
C MET A 1 22.04 24.10 17.19
N THR A 2 20.80 23.65 17.31
CA THR A 2 20.28 22.55 16.49
C THR A 2 20.17 23.02 15.04
N PRO A 3 20.63 22.25 14.04
CA PRO A 3 20.47 22.63 12.65
C PRO A 3 18.97 22.76 12.30
N PRO A 4 18.61 23.64 11.34
CA PRO A 4 17.22 23.83 10.96
C PRO A 4 16.66 22.56 10.30
N VAL A 5 15.40 22.24 10.60
CA VAL A 5 14.69 21.14 9.93
C VAL A 5 14.37 21.56 8.49
N THR A 6 14.78 20.73 7.52
CA THR A 6 14.58 20.99 6.09
C THR A 6 13.67 19.97 5.41
N HIS A 7 13.52 18.78 6.00
CA HIS A 7 12.78 17.65 5.42
C HIS A 7 11.66 17.19 6.35
N VAL A 8 10.51 16.85 5.77
CA VAL A 8 9.40 16.22 6.49
C VAL A 8 9.09 14.91 5.78
N LEU A 9 9.29 13.80 6.50
CA LEU A 9 8.92 12.47 6.03
C LEU A 9 7.51 12.16 6.51
N ILE A 10 6.63 11.83 5.57
CA ILE A 10 5.18 11.75 5.77
C ILE A 10 4.71 10.33 5.44
N ASP A 11 3.90 9.75 6.33
CA ASP A 11 3.20 8.50 6.07
C ASP A 11 1.94 8.74 5.22
N PHE A 12 1.37 7.69 4.62
CA PHE A 12 0.18 7.79 3.78
C PHE A 12 -1.10 7.36 4.52
N PHE A 13 -1.21 6.07 4.86
CA PHE A 13 -2.41 5.50 5.47
C PHE A 13 -2.57 5.95 6.93
N GLY A 14 -3.72 6.52 7.28
CA GLY A 14 -3.99 7.09 8.61
C GLY A 14 -3.28 8.42 8.87
N THR A 15 -2.63 9.00 7.86
CA THR A 15 -1.95 10.31 7.95
C THR A 15 -2.45 11.27 6.88
N LEU A 16 -2.52 10.83 5.62
CA LEU A 16 -3.06 11.62 4.51
C LEU A 16 -4.48 11.18 4.12
N VAL A 17 -4.77 9.90 4.29
CA VAL A 17 -6.08 9.31 4.01
C VAL A 17 -6.58 8.53 5.22
N ASP A 18 -7.88 8.58 5.44
CA ASP A 18 -8.55 7.62 6.30
C ASP A 18 -8.63 6.29 5.57
N TYR A 19 -8.45 5.21 6.33
CA TYR A 19 -8.54 3.86 5.82
C TYR A 19 -9.01 2.91 6.91
N ASP A 20 -9.69 1.84 6.50
CA ASP A 20 -9.96 0.70 7.36
C ASP A 20 -8.96 -0.40 7.02
N ALA A 21 -8.20 -0.86 8.03
CA ALA A 21 -7.24 -1.95 7.88
C ALA A 21 -7.95 -3.29 7.62
N SER A 22 -9.25 -3.39 7.88
CA SER A 22 -10.06 -4.56 7.59
C SER A 22 -10.11 -4.84 6.10
N ARG A 23 -9.77 -6.08 5.76
CA ARG A 23 -9.87 -6.64 4.41
C ARG A 23 -11.26 -7.21 4.10
N ARG A 24 -12.27 -6.88 4.91
CA ARG A 24 -13.62 -7.46 4.83
C ARG A 24 -14.75 -6.45 4.75
N VAL A 25 -14.51 -5.20 5.17
CA VAL A 25 -15.59 -4.25 5.49
C VAL A 25 -16.00 -3.38 4.30
N GLN A 26 -15.12 -3.15 3.31
CA GLN A 26 -15.45 -2.27 2.17
C GLN A 26 -16.42 -2.90 1.14
N GLY A 27 -16.53 -4.24 1.12
CA GLY A 27 -17.31 -4.97 0.13
C GLY A 27 -16.52 -5.27 -1.15
N PHE A 28 -16.52 -6.52 -1.57
CA PHE A 28 -15.66 -7.06 -2.63
C PHE A 28 -16.46 -7.88 -3.66
N ALA A 29 -17.66 -7.41 -3.98
CA ALA A 29 -18.61 -8.15 -4.81
C ALA A 29 -18.13 -8.31 -6.27
N ARG A 30 -17.41 -7.32 -6.81
CA ARG A 30 -16.83 -7.40 -8.16
C ARG A 30 -15.66 -8.36 -8.20
N THR A 31 -14.78 -8.29 -7.20
CA THR A 31 -13.67 -9.23 -7.03
C THR A 31 -14.19 -10.67 -6.91
N HIS A 32 -15.21 -10.90 -6.07
CA HIS A 32 -15.84 -12.22 -5.95
C HIS A 32 -16.51 -12.66 -7.25
N GLY A 33 -17.22 -11.76 -7.93
CA GLY A 33 -17.85 -12.05 -9.22
C GLY A 33 -16.82 -12.42 -10.30
N PHE A 34 -15.66 -11.78 -10.32
CA PHE A 34 -14.54 -12.14 -11.19
C PHE A 34 -14.03 -13.56 -10.90
N LEU A 35 -13.83 -13.90 -9.62
CA LEU A 35 -13.43 -15.26 -9.23
C LEU A 35 -14.39 -16.32 -9.75
N GLN A 36 -15.70 -16.08 -9.64
CA GLN A 36 -16.70 -17.05 -10.07
C GLN A 36 -16.78 -17.19 -11.59
N ARG A 37 -16.83 -16.06 -12.31
CA ARG A 37 -17.08 -16.07 -13.76
C ARG A 37 -15.82 -16.37 -14.58
N ASP A 38 -14.69 -15.84 -14.17
CA ASP A 38 -13.46 -15.82 -14.98
C ASP A 38 -12.43 -16.85 -14.50
N CYS A 39 -12.43 -17.19 -13.21
CA CYS A 39 -11.53 -18.18 -12.62
C CYS A 39 -12.20 -19.54 -12.34
N GLY A 40 -13.53 -19.63 -12.36
CA GLY A 40 -14.27 -20.85 -12.03
C GLY A 40 -14.27 -21.20 -10.54
N CYS A 41 -14.07 -20.22 -9.67
CA CYS A 41 -14.07 -20.41 -8.22
C CYS A 41 -15.47 -20.74 -7.71
N ALA A 42 -15.59 -21.78 -6.88
CA ALA A 42 -16.86 -22.21 -6.29
C ALA A 42 -17.14 -21.61 -4.90
N LEU A 43 -16.17 -20.88 -4.32
CA LEU A 43 -16.32 -20.32 -2.97
C LEU A 43 -17.52 -19.36 -2.89
N GLY A 44 -18.28 -19.49 -1.81
CA GLY A 44 -19.23 -18.46 -1.39
C GLY A 44 -18.51 -17.18 -0.97
N TYR A 45 -19.25 -16.06 -0.91
CA TYR A 45 -18.66 -14.75 -0.62
C TYR A 45 -17.94 -14.70 0.74
N ASP A 46 -18.54 -15.28 1.79
CA ASP A 46 -17.94 -15.31 3.12
C ASP A 46 -16.70 -16.23 3.19
N GLU A 47 -16.72 -17.36 2.49
CA GLU A 47 -15.59 -18.27 2.38
C GLU A 47 -14.42 -17.62 1.64
N PHE A 48 -14.72 -16.88 0.57
CA PHE A 48 -13.76 -16.04 -0.14
C PHE A 48 -13.08 -15.05 0.82
N LEU A 49 -13.86 -14.25 1.56
CA LEU A 49 -13.29 -13.25 2.48
C LEU A 49 -12.46 -13.89 3.59
N ALA A 50 -12.91 -15.02 4.13
CA ALA A 50 -12.19 -15.75 5.18
C ALA A 50 -10.86 -16.31 4.66
N LEU A 51 -10.85 -16.92 3.48
CA LEU A 51 -9.63 -17.46 2.87
C LEU A 51 -8.65 -16.35 2.49
N TRP A 52 -9.17 -15.24 1.94
CA TRP A 52 -8.35 -14.08 1.61
C TRP A 52 -7.64 -13.51 2.84
N ASP A 53 -8.37 -13.25 3.93
CA ASP A 53 -7.79 -12.72 5.17
C ASP A 53 -6.79 -13.71 5.80
N ALA A 54 -7.09 -15.01 5.78
CA ALA A 54 -6.18 -16.04 6.26
C ALA A 54 -4.87 -16.11 5.45
N THR A 55 -4.95 -15.90 4.14
CA THR A 55 -3.77 -15.86 3.25
C THR A 55 -2.89 -14.67 3.59
N TRP A 56 -3.46 -13.46 3.73
CA TRP A 56 -2.72 -12.27 4.17
C TRP A 56 -2.04 -12.47 5.52
N THR A 57 -2.79 -12.97 6.50
CA THR A 57 -2.26 -13.18 7.85
C THR A 57 -1.08 -14.15 7.84
N THR A 58 -1.05 -15.11 6.92
CA THR A 58 0.08 -16.03 6.76
C THR A 58 1.33 -15.32 6.24
N PHE A 59 1.19 -14.44 5.25
CA PHE A 59 2.31 -13.61 4.77
C PHE A 59 2.81 -12.64 5.85
N GLU A 60 1.89 -11.98 6.57
CA GLU A 60 2.24 -11.07 7.66
C GLU A 60 3.01 -11.80 8.77
N ARG A 61 2.60 -13.02 9.16
CA ARG A 61 3.32 -13.83 10.17
C ARG A 61 4.65 -14.39 9.67
N ALA A 62 4.76 -14.69 8.38
CA ALA A 62 5.98 -15.20 7.77
C ALA A 62 7.04 -14.10 7.59
N THR A 63 6.66 -12.83 7.68
CA THR A 63 7.57 -11.69 7.54
C THR A 63 8.53 -11.65 8.76
N PRO A 64 9.84 -11.92 8.57
CA PRO A 64 10.77 -12.04 9.68
C PRO A 64 11.00 -10.71 10.43
N PRO A 65 11.72 -10.74 11.58
CA PRO A 65 12.15 -9.52 12.29
C PRO A 65 12.97 -8.54 11.42
N ALA A 66 13.48 -8.99 10.27
CA ALA A 66 14.24 -8.20 9.32
C ALA A 66 13.41 -7.19 8.52
N HIS A 67 12.09 -7.11 8.77
CA HIS A 67 11.16 -6.15 8.15
C HIS A 67 11.20 -6.18 6.62
N ASP A 68 11.29 -7.36 6.03
CA ASP A 68 11.15 -7.54 4.59
C ASP A 68 9.73 -7.15 4.15
N GLU A 69 9.60 -6.61 2.95
CA GLU A 69 8.30 -6.39 2.33
C GLU A 69 7.96 -7.54 1.37
N PHE A 70 6.68 -7.85 1.25
CA PHE A 70 6.16 -8.78 0.24
C PHE A 70 5.25 -8.05 -0.75
N ALA A 71 5.14 -8.55 -1.98
CA ALA A 71 4.29 -7.96 -3.00
C ALA A 71 2.91 -8.61 -3.01
N MET A 72 1.86 -7.82 -3.30
CA MET A 72 0.48 -8.30 -3.37
C MET A 72 0.28 -9.45 -4.39
N PRO A 73 0.91 -9.47 -5.58
CA PRO A 73 0.79 -10.59 -6.52
C PRO A 73 1.10 -11.95 -5.90
N ALA A 74 2.10 -12.07 -5.03
CA ALA A 74 2.45 -13.33 -4.38
C ALA A 74 1.35 -13.83 -3.42
N VAL A 75 0.68 -12.89 -2.73
CA VAL A 75 -0.46 -13.20 -1.86
C VAL A 75 -1.64 -13.68 -2.71
N ILE A 76 -1.91 -13.00 -3.83
CA ILE A 76 -2.98 -13.35 -4.77
C ILE A 76 -2.72 -14.72 -5.40
N GLU A 77 -1.49 -14.99 -5.86
CA GLU A 77 -1.10 -16.29 -6.41
C GLU A 77 -1.37 -17.41 -5.41
N ARG A 78 -0.98 -17.22 -4.15
CA ARG A 78 -1.24 -18.21 -3.09
C ARG A 78 -2.74 -18.40 -2.85
N PHE A 79 -3.47 -17.30 -2.73
CA PHE A 79 -4.92 -17.32 -2.52
C PHE A 79 -5.64 -18.06 -3.66
N LEU A 80 -5.35 -17.70 -4.92
CA LEU A 80 -5.97 -18.32 -6.09
C LEU A 80 -5.60 -19.81 -6.19
N ALA A 81 -4.35 -20.17 -5.91
CA ALA A 81 -3.93 -21.56 -5.92
C ALA A 81 -4.72 -22.42 -4.93
N GLU A 82 -4.98 -21.88 -3.74
CA GLU A 82 -5.76 -22.55 -2.70
C GLU A 82 -7.25 -22.58 -3.02
N ALA A 83 -7.81 -21.47 -3.50
CA ALA A 83 -9.22 -21.37 -3.86
C ALA A 83 -9.63 -22.24 -5.05
N LEU A 84 -8.72 -22.45 -6.01
CA LEU A 84 -8.99 -23.17 -7.26
C LEU A 84 -8.44 -24.61 -7.25
N GLY A 85 -7.53 -24.94 -6.33
CA GLY A 85 -6.85 -26.23 -6.29
C GLY A 85 -5.87 -26.47 -7.45
N CYS A 86 -5.47 -25.42 -8.16
CA CYS A 86 -4.53 -25.48 -9.29
C CYS A 86 -3.63 -24.25 -9.36
N ALA A 87 -2.51 -24.31 -10.09
CA ALA A 87 -1.70 -23.13 -10.31
C ALA A 87 -2.51 -22.03 -11.05
N PRO A 88 -2.52 -20.78 -10.55
CA PRO A 88 -3.27 -19.71 -11.19
C PRO A 88 -2.56 -19.23 -12.46
N ARG A 89 -3.35 -18.72 -13.41
CA ARG A 89 -2.82 -18.07 -14.61
C ARG A 89 -2.47 -16.61 -14.28
N ALA A 90 -1.50 -16.04 -14.99
CA ALA A 90 -1.03 -14.69 -14.75
C ALA A 90 -2.16 -13.65 -14.92
N GLU A 91 -3.03 -13.82 -15.92
CA GLU A 91 -4.18 -12.94 -16.15
C GLU A 91 -5.19 -12.95 -15.01
N TRP A 92 -5.31 -14.07 -14.27
CA TRP A 92 -6.18 -14.15 -13.10
C TRP A 92 -5.62 -13.35 -11.93
N VAL A 93 -4.30 -13.43 -11.72
CA VAL A 93 -3.61 -12.66 -10.69
C VAL A 93 -3.78 -11.16 -10.95
N THR A 94 -3.51 -10.72 -12.19
CA THR A 94 -3.68 -9.32 -12.60
C THR A 94 -5.13 -8.85 -12.50
N GLY A 95 -6.09 -9.63 -13.01
CA GLY A 95 -7.51 -9.25 -12.97
C GLY A 95 -8.05 -9.19 -11.54
N TYR A 96 -7.66 -10.13 -10.68
CA TYR A 96 -8.02 -10.10 -9.27
C TYR A 96 -7.44 -8.86 -8.59
N GLN A 97 -6.15 -8.57 -8.79
CA GLN A 97 -5.49 -7.41 -8.19
C GLN A 97 -6.19 -6.11 -8.56
N GLN A 98 -6.55 -5.94 -9.85
CA GLN A 98 -7.25 -4.76 -10.35
C GLN A 98 -8.61 -4.60 -9.67
N HIS A 99 -9.46 -5.63 -9.71
CA HIS A 99 -10.78 -5.57 -9.08
C HIS A 99 -10.72 -5.33 -7.57
N TYR A 100 -9.78 -6.01 -6.89
CA TYR A 100 -9.60 -5.88 -5.45
C TYR A 100 -9.15 -4.47 -5.07
N LEU A 101 -8.14 -3.92 -5.74
CA LEU A 101 -7.64 -2.57 -5.46
C LEU A 101 -8.67 -1.50 -5.82
N ASP A 102 -9.44 -1.68 -6.89
CA ASP A 102 -10.52 -0.76 -7.26
C ASP A 102 -11.62 -0.71 -6.19
N GLU A 103 -11.99 -1.84 -5.60
CA GLU A 103 -12.98 -1.90 -4.52
C GLU A 103 -12.38 -1.39 -3.20
N TRP A 104 -11.18 -1.82 -2.85
CA TRP A 104 -10.51 -1.40 -1.62
C TRP A 104 -10.27 0.11 -1.58
N SER A 105 -9.85 0.69 -2.72
CA SER A 105 -9.58 2.12 -2.84
C SER A 105 -10.82 3.00 -2.70
N GLN A 106 -12.04 2.46 -2.86
CA GLN A 106 -13.28 3.21 -2.61
C GLN A 106 -13.47 3.55 -1.14
N GLY A 107 -12.84 2.78 -0.24
CA GLY A 107 -12.82 3.07 1.19
C GLY A 107 -11.80 4.14 1.59
N LEU A 108 -11.01 4.67 0.65
CA LEU A 108 -10.04 5.71 0.93
C LEU A 108 -10.64 7.10 0.74
N GLY A 109 -10.49 7.94 1.76
CA GLY A 109 -10.87 9.35 1.71
C GLY A 109 -9.71 10.21 2.21
N PRO A 110 -9.38 11.33 1.55
CA PRO A 110 -8.43 12.30 2.09
C PRO A 110 -8.92 12.79 3.45
N ILE A 111 -8.05 12.80 4.46
CA ILE A 111 -8.39 13.42 5.74
C ILE A 111 -8.61 14.92 5.49
N ASP A 112 -9.65 15.49 6.11
CA ASP A 112 -10.05 16.88 5.90
C ASP A 112 -8.88 17.86 6.11
N GLY A 113 -8.68 18.73 5.11
CA GLY A 113 -7.63 19.75 5.14
C GLY A 113 -6.22 19.28 4.74
N VAL A 114 -6.00 17.97 4.56
CA VAL A 114 -4.69 17.42 4.14
C VAL A 114 -4.16 18.06 2.85
N PRO A 115 -4.94 18.21 1.76
CA PRO A 115 -4.40 18.79 0.53
C PRO A 115 -3.83 20.20 0.73
N ARG A 116 -4.54 21.04 1.50
CA ARG A 116 -4.08 22.38 1.85
C ARG A 116 -2.83 22.35 2.72
N LEU A 117 -2.80 21.47 3.73
CA LEU A 117 -1.65 21.31 4.62
C LEU A 117 -0.39 20.92 3.83
N ILE A 118 -0.50 19.97 2.90
CA ILE A 118 0.62 19.54 2.05
C ILE A 118 1.13 20.70 1.19
N ALA A 119 0.22 21.45 0.55
CA ALA A 119 0.60 22.63 -0.25
C ALA A 119 1.28 23.73 0.59
N ASP A 120 0.86 23.93 1.84
CA ASP A 120 1.46 24.93 2.75
C ASP A 120 2.81 24.47 3.31
N LEU A 121 2.99 23.17 3.58
CA LEU A 121 4.26 22.60 4.03
C LEU A 121 5.30 22.58 2.91
N SER A 122 4.91 22.26 1.67
CA SER A 122 5.83 22.15 0.53
C SER A 122 6.50 23.47 0.16
N ARG A 123 5.95 24.61 0.60
CA ARG A 123 6.57 25.93 0.42
C ARG A 123 7.77 26.17 1.35
N ARG A 124 7.92 25.37 2.40
CA ARG A 124 8.91 25.56 3.47
C ARG A 124 9.85 24.37 3.64
N TYR A 125 9.38 23.17 3.32
CA TYR A 125 10.13 21.93 3.54
C TYR A 125 10.13 21.07 2.28
N THR A 126 11.19 20.27 2.14
CA THR A 126 11.20 19.14 1.21
C THR A 126 10.32 18.04 1.78
N LEU A 127 9.21 17.73 1.11
CA LEU A 127 8.29 16.68 1.54
C LEU A 127 8.66 15.35 0.87
N VAL A 128 8.76 14.30 1.67
CA VAL A 128 9.05 12.95 1.21
C VAL A 128 7.98 12.01 1.77
N LEU A 129 7.30 11.26 0.90
CA LEU A 129 6.37 10.24 1.36
C LEU A 129 7.14 8.94 1.62
N VAL A 130 6.88 8.29 2.76
CA VAL A 130 7.40 6.95 3.09
C VAL A 130 6.24 6.07 3.55
N SER A 131 5.79 5.15 2.69
CA SER A 131 4.60 4.33 2.94
C SER A 131 4.90 2.83 2.88
N ASN A 132 4.30 2.09 3.81
CA ASN A 132 4.22 0.64 3.69
C ASN A 132 3.03 0.31 2.78
N THR A 133 3.30 -0.32 1.63
CA THR A 133 2.26 -0.79 0.70
C THR A 133 2.80 -2.00 -0.06
N ASN A 134 1.91 -2.89 -0.48
CA ASN A 134 2.23 -4.10 -1.24
C ASN A 134 1.96 -3.94 -2.75
N ASP A 135 1.58 -2.74 -3.17
CA ASP A 135 1.26 -2.36 -4.55
C ASP A 135 2.01 -1.07 -4.94
N HIS A 136 2.55 -1.04 -6.16
CA HIS A 136 3.39 0.06 -6.67
C HIS A 136 2.59 1.30 -7.08
N ASP A 137 1.34 1.14 -7.50
CA ASP A 137 0.56 2.19 -8.16
C ASP A 137 -0.52 2.79 -7.25
N LEU A 138 -0.93 2.07 -6.21
CA LEU A 138 -1.97 2.47 -5.26
C LEU A 138 -1.70 3.85 -4.66
N VAL A 139 -0.56 4.01 -3.99
CA VAL A 139 -0.23 5.26 -3.31
C VAL A 139 -0.01 6.41 -4.32
N PRO A 140 0.79 6.26 -5.39
CA PRO A 140 0.91 7.29 -6.42
C PRO A 140 -0.43 7.67 -7.07
N GLY A 141 -1.31 6.70 -7.31
CA GLY A 141 -2.65 6.91 -7.86
C GLY A 141 -3.52 7.78 -6.96
N GLN A 142 -3.52 7.50 -5.66
CA GLN A 142 -4.27 8.29 -4.69
C GLN A 142 -3.73 9.71 -4.52
N LEU A 143 -2.41 9.90 -4.52
CA LEU A 143 -1.81 11.25 -4.48
C LEU A 143 -2.23 12.10 -5.68
N ARG A 144 -2.29 11.50 -6.89
CA ARG A 144 -2.80 12.16 -8.10
C ARG A 144 -4.29 12.50 -7.97
N ALA A 145 -5.10 11.58 -7.47
CA ALA A 145 -6.53 11.82 -7.25
C ALA A 145 -6.79 12.95 -6.24
N MET A 146 -5.92 13.10 -5.24
CA MET A 146 -5.92 14.20 -4.27
C MET A 146 -5.35 15.52 -4.83
N GLY A 147 -4.66 15.49 -5.96
CA GLY A 147 -3.98 16.65 -6.54
C GLY A 147 -2.77 17.13 -5.74
N VAL A 148 -2.08 16.23 -5.01
CA VAL A 148 -0.94 16.58 -4.14
C VAL A 148 0.37 15.89 -4.53
N ASP A 149 0.36 15.05 -5.56
CA ASP A 149 1.54 14.31 -6.03
C ASP A 149 2.72 15.23 -6.36
N GLY A 150 2.45 16.38 -6.99
CA GLY A 150 3.47 17.38 -7.33
C GLY A 150 4.14 18.09 -6.15
N HIS A 151 3.69 17.86 -4.91
CA HIS A 151 4.28 18.47 -3.71
C HIS A 151 5.36 17.62 -3.04
N PHE A 152 5.46 16.33 -3.39
CA PHE A 152 6.46 15.42 -2.85
C PHE A 152 7.68 15.37 -3.75
N SER A 153 8.87 15.59 -3.18
CA SER A 153 10.12 15.44 -3.93
C SER A 153 10.42 13.98 -4.24
N GLN A 154 9.97 13.07 -3.37
CA GLN A 154 10.15 11.63 -3.46
C GLN A 154 8.94 10.90 -2.85
N VAL A 155 8.58 9.77 -3.45
CA VAL A 155 7.60 8.82 -2.93
C VAL A 155 8.29 7.46 -2.79
N VAL A 156 8.59 7.07 -1.55
CA VAL A 156 9.27 5.83 -1.23
C VAL A 156 8.27 4.81 -0.71
N LEU A 157 8.15 3.70 -1.42
CA LEU A 157 7.25 2.61 -1.10
C LEU A 157 8.05 1.39 -0.65
N SER A 158 7.60 0.72 0.41
CA SER A 158 8.24 -0.50 0.89
C SER A 158 8.30 -1.60 -0.17
N VAL A 159 7.30 -1.76 -1.02
CA VAL A 159 7.30 -2.77 -2.11
C VAL A 159 8.41 -2.52 -3.14
N ALA A 160 8.75 -1.27 -3.40
CA ALA A 160 9.86 -0.92 -4.29
C ALA A 160 11.23 -1.04 -3.61
N HIS A 161 11.28 -0.73 -2.31
CA HIS A 161 12.51 -0.77 -1.53
C HIS A 161 12.88 -2.18 -1.04
N GLY A 162 11.89 -3.06 -0.85
CA GLY A 162 12.05 -4.42 -0.28
C GLY A 162 12.13 -4.47 1.25
N LYS A 163 12.23 -3.32 1.93
CA LYS A 163 12.08 -3.22 3.40
C LYS A 163 10.94 -2.29 3.76
N ARG A 164 10.19 -2.67 4.78
CA ARG A 164 9.07 -1.89 5.32
C ARG A 164 9.44 -1.20 6.64
N LYS A 165 8.73 -0.12 6.95
CA LYS A 165 8.78 0.51 8.28
C LYS A 165 8.43 -0.55 9.34
N PRO A 166 9.13 -0.59 10.49
CA PRO A 166 10.03 0.45 11.01
C PRO A 166 11.53 0.29 10.66
N ALA A 167 11.91 -0.50 9.65
CA ALA A 167 13.33 -0.66 9.29
C ALA A 167 14.01 0.69 9.02
N ALA A 168 15.18 0.95 9.62
CA ALA A 168 15.93 2.18 9.40
C ALA A 168 16.28 2.42 7.92
N ALA A 169 16.54 1.34 7.17
CA ALA A 169 16.96 1.37 5.79
C ALA A 169 16.01 2.15 4.87
N ILE A 170 14.68 2.02 5.04
CA ILE A 170 13.72 2.74 4.18
C ILE A 170 13.76 4.26 4.42
N PHE A 171 13.99 4.68 5.67
CA PHE A 171 14.11 6.11 6.01
C PHE A 171 15.44 6.69 5.54
N GLU A 172 16.52 5.92 5.64
CA GLU A 172 17.84 6.32 5.13
C GLU A 172 17.83 6.46 3.61
N HIS A 173 17.19 5.52 2.91
CA HIS A 173 16.95 5.60 1.48
C HIS A 173 16.14 6.85 1.12
N ALA A 174 15.04 7.11 1.84
CA ALA A 174 14.21 8.29 1.61
C ALA A 174 14.98 9.61 1.74
N LEU A 175 15.82 9.74 2.77
CA LEU A 175 16.68 10.92 2.94
C LEU A 175 17.73 11.03 1.82
N ALA A 176 18.38 9.93 1.47
CA ALA A 176 19.39 9.92 0.40
C ALA A 176 18.80 10.37 -0.95
N CYS A 177 17.62 9.84 -1.31
CA CYS A 177 16.93 10.20 -2.56
C CYS A 177 16.43 11.65 -2.59
N SER A 178 16.18 12.27 -1.43
CA SER A 178 15.73 13.66 -1.35
C SER A 178 16.85 14.67 -1.14
N GLY A 179 18.11 14.22 -1.03
CA GLY A 179 19.25 15.08 -0.68
C GLY A 179 19.29 15.53 0.79
N GLY A 180 18.54 14.84 1.66
CA GLY A 180 18.51 15.09 3.10
C GLY A 180 19.57 14.30 3.86
N SER A 181 19.80 14.68 5.11
CA SER A 181 20.68 13.97 6.04
C SER A 181 20.11 13.98 7.46
N LYS A 182 20.44 12.95 8.25
CA LYS A 182 20.15 12.94 9.68
C LYS A 182 21.02 13.99 10.36
N SER A 183 20.45 14.80 11.25
CA SER A 183 21.25 15.64 12.13
C SER A 183 22.07 14.74 13.05
N SER A 184 23.37 14.97 13.15
CA SER A 184 24.17 14.46 14.25
C SER A 184 23.63 15.10 15.53
N ALA A 185 23.07 14.28 16.43
CA ALA A 185 22.74 14.70 17.78
C ALA A 185 23.99 14.66 18.66
#